data_AF-A0A947Y1K9-F1
#
_entry.id   AF-A0A947Y1K9-F1
#
_cell.length_a   1.000
_cell.length_b   1.000
_cell.length_c   1.000
_cell.angle_alpha   90.00
_cell.angle_beta   90.00
_cell.angle_gamma   90.00
#
_symmetry.space_group_name_H-M   'P 1'
#
loop_
_entity.id
_entity.type
_entity.pdbx_description
1 polymer ?
#
loop_
_entity_poly.entity_id
_entity_poly.type
_entity_poly.pdbx_seq_one_letter_code
_entity_poly.pdbx_strand_id
1 'polypeptide(L)'
;TETTLSVPQIGWNGIRIKKPSRLLAGFAEEKLYFVHSYRAGMEPGNEEWVLTTTNYGEEFISSVQKGNVAACQFHPEKSGAAGLAILKNFLEATDLSATTGPAPTTTSETRLAKRIIACLDVRSNDNGDLVVTKGDQYDVRDKGEVRNLGKPVELARRYYEEGADEITFLNITGFRDFPMKDQPMLEVLQRTSEQVFVPLTIGGGIREFTDSTGKHYSALDVAAEYFRSGADKISIGSDAVAIAEEYLKTGKKSGTSSIEQISAVYGNQAVVISVDPRRVYVKSPADTPRHTIKTKFPGPNGEEHCWYQCTIKGGREGRDVDALELATSCEALGAGEILLNCIDKDGTNSGFDLELINQVRSAVSIPVIASSGAGKVEHFSEVFEETGAEAALAAGIFHRQEVPISAVKAHLREKGIETR
;
A
#
# COMPACT_ATOMS: atom_id res chain seq x y z
N THR A 1 -12.24 23.07 -4.32
CA THR A 1 -10.90 23.31 -4.89
C THR A 1 -10.36 21.97 -5.31
N GLU A 2 -10.02 21.77 -6.59
CA GLU A 2 -9.37 20.53 -7.02
C GLU A 2 -8.02 20.43 -6.29
N THR A 3 -7.90 19.48 -5.38
CA THR A 3 -6.67 19.25 -4.64
C THR A 3 -5.79 18.31 -5.45
N THR A 4 -4.49 18.60 -5.56
CA THR A 4 -3.50 17.69 -6.17
C THR A 4 -3.18 16.48 -5.30
N LEU A 5 -3.76 16.40 -4.10
CA LEU A 5 -3.56 15.31 -3.15
C LEU A 5 -4.43 14.12 -3.49
N SER A 6 -3.91 12.93 -3.23
CA SER A 6 -4.66 11.72 -3.48
C SER A 6 -5.75 11.44 -2.45
N VAL A 7 -6.84 10.82 -2.87
CA VAL A 7 -7.91 10.37 -1.98
C VAL A 7 -8.18 8.89 -2.27
N PRO A 8 -8.16 7.99 -1.27
CA PRO A 8 -8.04 8.21 0.18
C PRO A 8 -6.68 8.78 0.63
N GLN A 9 -6.67 9.47 1.77
CA GLN A 9 -5.44 9.72 2.52
C GLN A 9 -4.94 8.38 3.08
N ILE A 10 -3.81 7.88 2.57
CA ILE A 10 -3.16 6.65 3.04
C ILE A 10 -1.74 6.99 3.47
N GLY A 11 -1.46 6.90 4.77
CA GLY A 11 -0.10 7.02 5.27
C GLY A 11 0.06 7.70 6.62
N TRP A 12 1.29 8.14 6.87
CA TRP A 12 1.73 8.61 8.18
C TRP A 12 1.73 10.13 8.21
N ASN A 13 0.84 10.74 9.00
CA ASN A 13 0.73 12.20 9.10
C ASN A 13 0.88 12.64 10.56
N GLY A 14 1.29 13.90 10.75
CA GLY A 14 1.42 14.49 12.07
C GLY A 14 0.08 14.91 12.67
N ILE A 15 0.13 15.33 13.92
CA ILE A 15 -1.01 15.90 14.65
C ILE A 15 -0.63 17.24 15.28
N ARG A 16 -1.54 18.21 15.25
CA ARG A 16 -1.44 19.46 15.99
C ARG A 16 -2.33 19.39 17.20
N ILE A 17 -1.74 19.45 18.38
CA ILE A 17 -2.45 19.38 19.64
C ILE A 17 -3.13 20.72 19.91
N LYS A 18 -4.46 20.69 20.14
CA LYS A 18 -5.28 21.89 20.36
C LYS A 18 -5.57 22.15 21.84
N LYS A 19 -5.48 21.11 22.68
CA LYS A 19 -5.69 21.21 24.13
C LYS A 19 -4.86 20.17 24.88
N PRO A 20 -4.54 20.41 26.18
CA PRO A 20 -3.84 19.43 27.00
C PRO A 20 -4.63 18.12 27.09
N SER A 21 -3.91 17.00 27.03
CA SER A 21 -4.51 15.67 27.20
C SER A 21 -3.46 14.69 27.71
N ARG A 22 -3.88 13.81 28.62
CA ARG A 22 -3.08 12.66 29.05
C ARG A 22 -2.82 11.69 27.89
N LEU A 23 -3.74 11.59 26.93
CA LEU A 23 -3.68 10.62 25.85
C LEU A 23 -2.53 10.92 24.88
N LEU A 24 -2.39 12.19 24.50
CA LEU A 24 -1.52 12.66 23.43
C LEU A 24 -0.43 13.65 23.90
N ALA A 25 -0.16 13.71 25.21
CA ALA A 25 0.97 14.47 25.74
C ALA A 25 2.30 13.94 25.16
N GLY A 26 3.07 14.80 24.49
CA GLY A 26 4.37 14.46 23.90
C GLY A 26 4.33 13.92 22.47
N PHE A 27 3.15 13.84 21.83
CA PHE A 27 2.99 13.26 20.49
C PHE A 27 3.05 14.29 19.35
N ALA A 28 3.50 15.52 19.62
CA ALA A 28 3.41 16.63 18.67
C ALA A 28 4.29 16.43 17.43
N GLU A 29 5.41 15.71 17.58
CA GLU A 29 6.36 15.39 16.50
C GLU A 29 6.15 13.96 15.95
N GLU A 30 5.20 13.20 16.51
CA GLU A 30 4.94 11.83 16.09
C GLU A 30 4.11 11.78 14.80
N LYS A 31 4.31 10.72 14.02
CA LYS A 31 3.45 10.41 12.88
C LYS A 31 2.57 9.20 13.18
N LEU A 32 1.30 9.34 12.83
CA LEU A 32 0.25 8.34 13.08
C LEU A 32 -0.36 7.92 11.75
N TYR A 33 -0.83 6.67 11.68
CA TYR A 33 -1.31 6.09 10.44
C TYR A 33 -2.79 6.42 10.17
N PHE A 34 -3.05 7.11 9.07
CA PHE A 34 -4.36 7.47 8.56
C PHE A 34 -4.66 6.68 7.29
N VAL A 35 -5.91 6.19 7.17
CA VAL A 35 -6.38 5.41 6.02
C VAL A 35 -7.87 5.67 5.79
N HIS A 36 -8.21 6.77 5.12
CA HIS A 36 -9.61 7.22 4.99
C HIS A 36 -9.83 8.16 3.79
N SER A 37 -11.05 8.14 3.24
CA SER A 37 -11.51 9.12 2.23
C SER A 37 -12.31 10.28 2.82
N TYR A 38 -12.94 10.06 3.97
CA TYR A 38 -13.84 11.02 4.62
C TYR A 38 -13.26 11.45 5.96
N ARG A 39 -13.51 12.71 6.34
CA ARG A 39 -12.97 13.31 7.57
C ARG A 39 -13.94 14.34 8.14
N ALA A 40 -13.84 14.59 9.44
CA ALA A 40 -14.58 15.65 10.11
C ALA A 40 -13.85 16.99 10.03
N GLY A 41 -14.56 18.03 9.59
CA GLY A 41 -14.09 19.42 9.64
C GLY A 41 -14.31 20.07 11.00
N MET A 42 -13.62 21.19 11.24
CA MET A 42 -13.94 22.06 12.38
C MET A 42 -15.16 22.91 12.02
N GLU A 43 -16.16 22.93 12.90
CA GLU A 43 -17.40 23.69 12.69
C GLU A 43 -17.79 24.41 13.99
N PRO A 44 -18.50 25.55 13.90
CA PRO A 44 -19.06 26.20 15.08
C PRO A 44 -19.88 25.22 15.93
N GLY A 45 -19.48 25.03 17.19
CA GLY A 45 -20.14 24.14 18.16
C GLY A 45 -19.42 22.82 18.42
N ASN A 46 -18.34 22.48 17.70
CA ASN A 46 -17.54 21.29 17.97
C ASN A 46 -16.15 21.56 18.58
N GLU A 47 -15.81 22.83 18.83
CA GLU A 47 -14.47 23.26 19.24
C GLU A 47 -14.02 22.65 20.57
N GLU A 48 -14.96 22.51 21.51
CA GLU A 48 -14.68 21.90 22.82
C GLU A 48 -14.27 20.43 22.73
N TRP A 49 -14.65 19.73 21.64
CA TRP A 49 -14.33 18.32 21.41
C TRP A 49 -12.97 18.14 20.75
N VAL A 50 -12.54 19.09 19.93
CA VAL A 50 -11.29 18.97 19.15
C VAL A 50 -10.10 18.77 20.08
N LEU A 51 -9.41 17.64 19.94
CA LEU A 51 -8.20 17.34 20.69
C LEU A 51 -6.96 17.58 19.82
N THR A 52 -6.97 17.02 18.61
CA THR A 52 -5.93 17.30 17.61
C THR A 52 -6.53 17.57 16.24
N THR A 53 -5.75 18.28 15.43
CA THR A 53 -6.02 18.43 14.00
C THR A 53 -4.84 17.98 13.15
N THR A 54 -5.09 17.73 11.87
CA THR A 54 -4.08 17.32 10.89
C THR A 54 -4.32 18.07 9.59
N ASN A 55 -3.26 18.35 8.83
CA ASN A 55 -3.33 18.97 7.52
C ASN A 55 -3.25 17.89 6.43
N TYR A 56 -4.26 17.87 5.56
CA TYR A 56 -4.23 17.12 4.29
C TYR A 56 -5.14 17.82 3.29
N GLY A 57 -4.57 18.79 2.56
CA GLY A 57 -5.31 19.75 1.74
C GLY A 57 -5.91 20.84 2.61
N GLU A 58 -6.90 20.49 3.44
CA GLU A 58 -7.42 21.36 4.48
C GLU A 58 -7.15 20.76 5.87
N GLU A 59 -7.31 21.59 6.90
CA GLU A 59 -7.23 21.14 8.29
C GLU A 59 -8.47 20.32 8.67
N PHE A 60 -8.25 19.22 9.39
CA PHE A 60 -9.32 18.36 9.86
C PHE A 60 -9.10 17.85 11.27
N ILE A 61 -10.17 17.40 11.91
CA ILE A 61 -10.13 16.82 13.26
C ILE A 61 -9.52 15.42 13.17
N SER A 62 -8.33 15.25 13.74
CA SER A 62 -7.65 13.94 13.78
C SER A 62 -7.87 13.18 15.08
N SER A 63 -8.27 13.87 16.15
CA SER A 63 -8.81 13.24 17.36
C SER A 63 -9.75 14.18 18.11
N VAL A 64 -10.65 13.58 18.88
CA VAL A 64 -11.58 14.28 19.78
C VAL A 64 -11.44 13.76 21.19
N GLN A 65 -11.74 14.62 22.17
CA GLN A 65 -11.87 14.25 23.57
C GLN A 65 -12.84 15.18 24.29
N LYS A 66 -13.79 14.63 25.05
CA LYS A 66 -14.64 15.39 25.99
C LYS A 66 -15.00 14.50 27.18
N GLY A 67 -14.70 14.97 28.39
CA GLY A 67 -14.85 14.16 29.60
C GLY A 67 -14.03 12.87 29.49
N ASN A 68 -14.69 11.73 29.64
CA ASN A 68 -14.10 10.40 29.54
C ASN A 68 -14.19 9.76 28.13
N VAL A 69 -14.69 10.49 27.13
CA VAL A 69 -14.80 10.02 25.75
C VAL A 69 -13.62 10.57 24.95
N ALA A 70 -12.93 9.69 24.22
CA ALA A 70 -11.90 10.04 23.25
C ALA A 70 -12.03 9.17 21.99
N ALA A 71 -11.69 9.72 20.83
CA ALA A 71 -11.66 8.98 19.56
C ALA A 71 -10.57 9.54 18.65
N CYS A 72 -10.02 8.68 17.78
CA CYS A 72 -8.97 9.03 16.82
C CYS A 72 -9.45 8.69 15.40
N GLN A 73 -9.12 9.54 14.44
CA GLN A 73 -9.32 9.27 13.01
C GLN A 73 -8.21 8.36 12.45
N PHE A 74 -7.01 8.46 13.02
CA PHE A 74 -5.90 7.53 12.78
C PHE A 74 -6.10 6.22 13.56
N HIS A 75 -5.33 5.20 13.20
CA HIS A 75 -5.35 3.87 13.83
C HIS A 75 -4.15 3.70 14.79
N PRO A 76 -4.31 3.83 16.12
CA PRO A 76 -3.22 3.62 17.06
C PRO A 76 -2.59 2.22 16.93
N GLU A 77 -3.39 1.18 16.74
CA GLU A 77 -2.95 -0.20 16.55
C GLU A 77 -2.12 -0.42 15.28
N LYS A 78 -2.17 0.52 14.32
CA LYS A 78 -1.34 0.53 13.10
C LYS A 78 -0.30 1.65 13.09
N SER A 79 -0.13 2.35 14.20
CA SER A 79 0.81 3.48 14.34
C SER A 79 2.10 3.10 15.08
N GLY A 80 2.46 1.82 15.11
CA GLY A 80 3.66 1.29 15.75
C GLY A 80 3.76 1.62 17.23
N ALA A 81 4.98 1.85 17.73
CA ALA A 81 5.23 2.12 19.14
C ALA A 81 4.50 3.37 19.68
N ALA A 82 4.41 4.44 18.87
CA ALA A 82 3.65 5.64 19.22
C ALA A 82 2.17 5.29 19.45
N GLY A 83 1.56 4.56 18.51
CA GLY A 83 0.19 4.11 18.64
C GLY A 83 -0.08 3.19 19.83
N LEU A 84 0.83 2.24 20.11
CA LEU A 84 0.74 1.41 21.32
C LEU A 84 0.82 2.24 22.61
N ALA A 85 1.65 3.28 22.63
CA ALA A 85 1.73 4.20 23.77
C ALA A 85 0.41 4.97 23.97
N ILE A 86 -0.28 5.36 22.89
CA ILE A 86 -1.62 5.97 22.96
C ILE A 86 -2.63 5.00 23.58
N LEU A 87 -2.66 3.74 23.11
CA LEU A 87 -3.56 2.72 23.67
C LEU A 87 -3.27 2.44 25.15
N LYS A 88 -1.98 2.37 25.51
CA LYS A 88 -1.55 2.23 26.90
C LYS A 88 -2.02 3.41 27.76
N ASN A 89 -1.82 4.64 27.28
CA ASN A 89 -2.26 5.86 27.98
C ASN A 89 -3.78 5.85 28.22
N PHE A 90 -4.56 5.37 27.25
CA PHE A 90 -6.01 5.21 27.37
C PHE A 90 -6.38 4.16 28.42
N LEU A 91 -5.78 2.97 28.36
CA LEU A 91 -6.09 1.86 29.27
C LEU A 91 -5.67 2.11 30.73
N GLU A 92 -4.57 2.83 30.93
CA GLU A 92 -4.04 3.17 32.27
C GLU A 92 -4.67 4.44 32.86
N ALA A 93 -5.55 5.13 32.13
CA ALA A 93 -6.19 6.35 32.63
C ALA A 93 -7.31 6.01 33.62
N THR A 94 -7.16 6.45 34.88
CA THR A 94 -8.24 6.42 35.87
C THR A 94 -9.28 7.51 35.63
N ASP A 95 -8.86 8.63 35.03
CA ASP A 95 -9.71 9.74 34.60
C ASP A 95 -9.07 10.40 33.37
N LEU A 96 -9.71 10.26 32.21
CA LEU A 96 -9.26 10.89 30.97
C LEU A 96 -9.53 12.40 30.94
N SER A 97 -10.43 12.90 31.80
CA SER A 97 -10.71 14.33 31.88
C SER A 97 -9.61 15.11 32.63
N ALA A 98 -8.77 14.41 33.38
CA ALA A 98 -7.61 14.98 34.04
C ALA A 98 -6.60 15.46 32.99
N THR A 99 -6.36 16.77 32.96
CA THR A 99 -5.39 17.40 32.05
C THR A 99 -3.99 17.35 32.65
N THR A 100 -3.00 17.08 31.80
CA THR A 100 -1.58 17.09 32.19
C THR A 100 -0.80 18.05 31.32
N GLY A 101 -0.09 18.99 31.95
CA GLY A 101 0.90 19.86 31.32
C GLY A 101 0.33 21.04 30.50
N PRO A 102 1.20 21.97 30.07
CA PRO A 102 0.82 23.06 29.18
C PRO A 102 0.46 22.53 27.78
N ALA A 103 -0.47 23.20 27.09
CA ALA A 103 -0.80 22.87 25.71
C ALA A 103 0.44 23.10 24.82
N PRO A 104 0.98 22.07 24.14
CA PRO A 104 2.05 22.28 23.18
C PRO A 104 1.50 23.09 22.01
N THR A 105 2.19 24.16 21.65
CA THR A 105 1.85 25.04 20.53
C THR A 105 2.72 24.64 19.33
N THR A 106 2.38 23.55 18.65
CA THR A 106 2.92 23.30 17.31
C THR A 106 2.15 24.15 16.31
N THR A 107 2.78 25.22 15.84
CA THR A 107 2.19 26.16 14.86
C THR A 107 2.39 25.71 13.42
N SER A 108 3.37 24.83 13.15
CA SER A 108 3.65 24.31 11.82
C SER A 108 2.57 23.36 11.33
N GLU A 109 2.22 23.45 10.05
CA GLU A 109 1.34 22.50 9.39
C GLU A 109 1.94 21.09 9.39
N THR A 110 1.09 20.08 9.53
CA THR A 110 1.54 18.68 9.47
C THR A 110 1.79 18.27 8.02
N ARG A 111 2.64 17.26 7.82
CA ARG A 111 2.97 16.74 6.49
C ARG A 111 2.88 15.23 6.46
N LEU A 112 2.28 14.72 5.39
CA LEU A 112 2.27 13.29 5.08
C LEU A 112 3.70 12.84 4.76
N ALA A 113 4.17 11.81 5.46
CA ALA A 113 5.45 11.18 5.16
C ALA A 113 5.36 10.30 3.91
N LYS A 114 6.46 10.24 3.16
CA LYS A 114 6.68 9.25 2.12
C LYS A 114 6.85 7.87 2.76
N ARG A 115 6.10 6.88 2.25
CA ARG A 115 6.04 5.54 2.86
C ARG A 115 7.06 4.60 2.25
N ILE A 116 7.79 3.87 3.10
CA ILE A 116 8.68 2.78 2.69
C ILE A 116 8.00 1.45 2.98
N ILE A 117 7.62 0.75 1.92
CA ILE A 117 6.90 -0.52 2.00
C ILE A 117 7.90 -1.67 1.81
N ALA A 118 7.89 -2.61 2.75
CA ALA A 118 8.63 -3.85 2.62
C ALA A 118 7.71 -4.95 2.09
N CYS A 119 8.12 -5.61 1.02
CA CYS A 119 7.34 -6.69 0.41
C CYS A 119 8.02 -8.04 0.62
N LEU A 120 7.25 -9.13 0.72
CA LEU A 120 7.76 -10.50 0.73
C LEU A 120 6.89 -11.46 -0.08
N ASP A 121 7.55 -12.32 -0.87
CA ASP A 121 6.90 -13.41 -1.61
C ASP A 121 6.73 -14.63 -0.70
N VAL A 122 5.49 -15.07 -0.49
CA VAL A 122 5.20 -16.28 0.29
C VAL A 122 4.82 -17.42 -0.65
N ARG A 123 5.56 -18.52 -0.56
CA ARG A 123 5.37 -19.74 -1.36
C ARG A 123 5.40 -20.98 -0.48
N SER A 124 4.93 -22.08 -1.05
CA SER A 124 5.07 -23.41 -0.46
C SER A 124 6.35 -24.06 -1.01
N ASN A 125 7.21 -24.58 -0.14
CA ASN A 125 8.35 -25.40 -0.57
C ASN A 125 7.88 -26.81 -0.96
N ASP A 126 8.82 -27.66 -1.39
CA ASP A 126 8.51 -29.04 -1.82
C ASP A 126 7.98 -29.93 -0.65
N ASN A 127 8.17 -29.53 0.61
CA ASN A 127 7.63 -30.19 1.81
C ASN A 127 6.24 -29.64 2.22
N GLY A 128 5.73 -28.62 1.52
CA GLY A 128 4.48 -27.93 1.86
C GLY A 128 4.61 -26.80 2.89
N ASP A 129 5.81 -26.52 3.41
CA ASP A 129 6.02 -25.42 4.36
C ASP A 129 5.95 -24.08 3.65
N LEU A 130 5.44 -23.06 4.34
CA LEU A 130 5.51 -21.68 3.87
C LEU A 130 6.91 -21.11 4.06
N VAL A 131 7.48 -20.65 2.96
CA VAL A 131 8.81 -20.05 2.90
C VAL A 131 8.75 -18.71 2.17
N VAL A 132 9.66 -17.82 2.54
CA VAL A 132 9.90 -16.60 1.77
C VAL A 132 10.91 -16.89 0.67
N THR A 133 10.60 -16.50 -0.56
CA THR A 133 11.46 -16.78 -1.73
C THR A 133 11.90 -15.50 -2.42
N LYS A 134 12.95 -15.60 -3.24
CA LYS A 134 13.34 -14.56 -4.18
C LYS A 134 12.57 -14.77 -5.49
N GLY A 135 11.83 -13.78 -5.96
CA GLY A 135 11.35 -13.73 -7.33
C GLY A 135 12.18 -12.76 -8.17
N ASP A 136 13.47 -13.00 -8.38
CA ASP A 136 14.18 -12.21 -9.41
C ASP A 136 13.69 -12.72 -10.77
N GLN A 137 12.99 -11.87 -11.53
CA GLN A 137 12.41 -12.24 -12.83
C GLN A 137 11.59 -13.54 -12.77
N TYR A 138 10.89 -13.78 -11.65
CA TYR A 138 10.10 -14.98 -11.39
C TYR A 138 10.87 -16.31 -11.33
N ASP A 139 12.21 -16.31 -11.29
CA ASP A 139 13.03 -17.50 -11.04
C ASP A 139 13.36 -17.65 -9.53
N VAL A 140 12.82 -18.71 -8.93
CA VAL A 140 12.75 -18.91 -7.47
C VAL A 140 13.55 -20.13 -6.99
N ARG A 141 14.13 -20.90 -7.92
CA ARG A 141 14.90 -22.11 -7.59
C ARG A 141 16.40 -21.84 -7.63
N ASP A 142 17.13 -22.46 -6.71
CA ASP A 142 18.60 -22.51 -6.71
C ASP A 142 19.03 -23.95 -6.61
N LYS A 143 19.81 -24.43 -7.58
CA LYS A 143 20.26 -25.83 -7.65
C LYS A 143 19.13 -26.88 -7.51
N GLY A 144 17.92 -26.53 -7.94
CA GLY A 144 16.76 -27.42 -7.92
C GLY A 144 15.84 -27.27 -6.71
N GLU A 145 16.23 -26.55 -5.66
CA GLU A 145 15.41 -26.33 -4.45
C GLU A 145 14.82 -24.91 -4.41
N VAL A 146 13.66 -24.76 -3.77
CA VAL A 146 13.06 -23.45 -3.52
C VAL A 146 13.93 -22.67 -2.52
N ARG A 147 14.40 -21.48 -2.91
CA ARG A 147 15.20 -20.63 -2.01
C ARG A 147 14.37 -20.23 -0.78
N ASN A 148 14.82 -20.61 0.41
CA ASN A 148 14.19 -20.22 1.67
C ASN A 148 14.96 -19.06 2.33
N LEU A 149 14.38 -17.86 2.32
CA LEU A 149 14.93 -16.63 2.91
C LEU A 149 14.42 -16.38 4.34
N GLY A 150 13.72 -17.35 4.93
CA GLY A 150 13.16 -17.29 6.27
C GLY A 150 11.66 -17.58 6.30
N LYS A 151 11.11 -17.61 7.51
CA LYS A 151 9.67 -17.75 7.72
C LYS A 151 8.97 -16.40 7.54
N PRO A 152 7.80 -16.33 6.87
CA PRO A 152 7.10 -15.07 6.60
C PRO A 152 6.89 -14.18 7.83
N VAL A 153 6.48 -14.77 8.96
CA VAL A 153 6.20 -14.06 10.21
C VAL A 153 7.45 -13.41 10.80
N GLU A 154 8.56 -14.16 10.87
CA GLU A 154 9.82 -13.66 11.43
C GLU A 154 10.41 -12.54 10.58
N LEU A 155 10.31 -12.66 9.26
CA LEU A 155 10.77 -11.63 8.33
C LEU A 155 9.91 -10.37 8.40
N ALA A 156 8.58 -10.52 8.48
CA ALA A 156 7.68 -9.38 8.66
C ALA A 156 7.98 -8.63 9.97
N ARG A 157 8.18 -9.36 11.08
CA ARG A 157 8.62 -8.75 12.35
C ARG A 157 9.92 -7.97 12.18
N ARG A 158 10.91 -8.55 11.49
CA ARG A 158 12.18 -7.87 11.21
C ARG A 158 11.97 -6.56 10.44
N TYR A 159 11.19 -6.58 9.37
CA TYR A 159 10.91 -5.36 8.59
C TYR A 159 10.23 -4.27 9.43
N TYR A 160 9.29 -4.65 10.29
CA TYR A 160 8.68 -3.73 11.24
C TYR A 160 9.71 -3.10 12.19
N GLU A 161 10.59 -3.92 12.79
CA GLU A 161 11.66 -3.47 13.70
C GLU A 161 12.71 -2.59 12.99
N GLU A 162 12.98 -2.86 11.72
CA GLU A 162 13.86 -2.06 10.86
C GLU A 162 13.21 -0.74 10.37
N GLY A 163 11.91 -0.54 10.65
CA GLY A 163 11.20 0.71 10.43
C GLY A 163 10.34 0.74 9.16
N ALA A 164 9.91 -0.40 8.62
CA ALA A 164 8.93 -0.45 7.53
C ALA A 164 7.64 0.29 7.90
N ASP A 165 7.09 1.05 6.96
CA ASP A 165 5.85 1.81 7.14
C ASP A 165 4.61 0.98 6.82
N GLU A 166 4.78 -0.12 6.09
CA GLU A 166 3.78 -1.12 5.71
C GLU A 166 4.50 -2.40 5.28
N ILE A 167 3.84 -3.55 5.45
CA ILE A 167 4.33 -4.85 4.99
C ILE A 167 3.35 -5.47 3.99
N THR A 168 3.85 -5.82 2.81
CA THR A 168 3.07 -6.49 1.77
C THR A 168 3.47 -7.96 1.64
N PHE A 169 2.49 -8.85 1.70
CA PHE A 169 2.63 -10.27 1.43
C PHE A 169 2.11 -10.57 0.04
N LEU A 170 2.96 -11.13 -0.83
CA LEU A 170 2.54 -11.68 -2.10
C LEU A 170 2.34 -13.18 -1.94
N ASN A 171 1.08 -13.59 -1.81
CA ASN A 171 0.66 -14.97 -1.73
C ASN A 171 0.71 -15.62 -3.11
N ILE A 172 1.76 -16.40 -3.33
CA ILE A 172 1.98 -17.17 -4.56
C ILE A 172 1.81 -18.67 -4.27
N THR A 173 1.08 -19.00 -3.20
CA THR A 173 0.76 -20.37 -2.85
C THR A 173 -0.36 -20.89 -3.76
N GLY A 174 -0.21 -22.15 -4.19
CA GLY A 174 -1.17 -22.83 -5.07
C GLY A 174 -2.33 -23.49 -4.33
N PHE A 175 -2.70 -23.04 -3.12
CA PHE A 175 -3.57 -23.79 -2.20
C PHE A 175 -5.08 -23.65 -2.47
N ARG A 176 -5.51 -23.74 -3.74
CA ARG A 176 -6.94 -23.63 -4.09
C ARG A 176 -7.78 -24.82 -3.62
N ASP A 177 -7.15 -25.96 -3.35
CA ASP A 177 -7.82 -27.20 -2.93
C ASP A 177 -8.02 -27.29 -1.40
N PHE A 178 -7.58 -26.29 -0.63
CA PHE A 178 -7.78 -26.24 0.82
C PHE A 178 -9.10 -25.56 1.17
N PRO A 179 -9.82 -26.04 2.22
CA PRO A 179 -10.90 -25.28 2.82
C PRO A 179 -10.43 -23.87 3.19
N MET A 180 -11.27 -22.85 2.99
CA MET A 180 -10.86 -21.44 3.18
C MET A 180 -10.24 -21.20 4.56
N LYS A 181 -10.82 -21.77 5.62
CA LYS A 181 -10.37 -21.60 7.00
C LYS A 181 -9.00 -22.22 7.29
N ASP A 182 -8.58 -23.17 6.47
CA ASP A 182 -7.33 -23.91 6.63
C ASP A 182 -6.23 -23.36 5.72
N GLN A 183 -6.47 -22.22 5.05
CA GLN A 183 -5.46 -21.58 4.21
C GLN A 183 -4.27 -21.13 5.08
N PRO A 184 -3.04 -21.62 4.82
CA PRO A 184 -1.87 -21.30 5.65
C PRO A 184 -1.56 -19.80 5.75
N MET A 185 -1.92 -19.02 4.73
CA MET A 185 -1.72 -17.56 4.74
C MET A 185 -2.58 -16.82 5.77
N LEU A 186 -3.72 -17.39 6.18
CA LEU A 186 -4.52 -16.80 7.27
C LEU A 186 -3.77 -16.88 8.59
N GLU A 187 -3.14 -18.03 8.89
CA GLU A 187 -2.32 -18.18 10.09
C GLU A 187 -1.09 -17.26 10.05
N VAL A 188 -0.44 -17.11 8.89
CA VAL A 188 0.69 -16.16 8.75
C VAL A 188 0.28 -14.75 9.12
N LEU A 189 -0.87 -14.28 8.64
CA LEU A 189 -1.36 -12.94 8.98
C LEU A 189 -1.73 -12.82 10.46
N GLN A 190 -2.40 -13.83 11.03
CA GLN A 190 -2.80 -13.81 12.44
C GLN A 190 -1.56 -13.70 13.32
N ARG A 191 -0.57 -14.57 13.12
CA ARG A 191 0.68 -14.56 13.90
C ARG A 191 1.53 -13.33 13.65
N THR A 192 1.49 -12.76 12.44
CA THR A 192 2.17 -11.49 12.17
C THR A 192 1.49 -10.34 12.93
N SER A 193 0.15 -10.30 12.95
CA SER A 193 -0.61 -9.23 13.60
C SER A 193 -0.45 -9.19 15.13
N GLU A 194 0.01 -10.29 15.75
CA GLU A 194 0.35 -10.33 17.18
C GLU A 194 1.59 -9.47 17.52
N GLN A 195 2.45 -9.19 16.54
CA GLN A 195 3.79 -8.61 16.76
C GLN A 195 4.10 -7.39 15.87
N VAL A 196 3.34 -7.20 14.79
CA VAL A 196 3.57 -6.14 13.80
C VAL A 196 2.42 -5.14 13.82
N PHE A 197 2.72 -3.93 14.29
CA PHE A 197 1.75 -2.85 14.50
C PHE A 197 1.86 -1.76 13.42
N VAL A 198 2.02 -2.18 12.17
CA VAL A 198 1.93 -1.36 10.95
C VAL A 198 0.96 -2.03 9.99
N PRO A 199 0.48 -1.34 8.94
CA PRO A 199 -0.43 -1.91 7.97
C PRO A 199 0.13 -3.16 7.29
N LEU A 200 -0.74 -4.16 7.10
CA LEU A 200 -0.46 -5.41 6.41
C LEU A 200 -1.31 -5.48 5.13
N THR A 201 -0.65 -5.64 3.99
CA THR A 201 -1.31 -5.81 2.69
C THR A 201 -1.13 -7.25 2.22
N ILE A 202 -2.20 -7.90 1.75
CA ILE A 202 -2.13 -9.27 1.19
C ILE A 202 -2.55 -9.26 -0.28
N GLY A 203 -1.67 -9.71 -1.17
CA GLY A 203 -1.94 -9.89 -2.58
C GLY A 203 -1.94 -11.37 -2.97
N GLY A 204 -2.78 -11.75 -3.92
CA GLY A 204 -2.83 -13.11 -4.46
C GLY A 204 -3.95 -13.97 -3.85
N GLY A 205 -4.79 -14.54 -4.73
CA GLY A 205 -5.90 -15.41 -4.32
C GLY A 205 -7.19 -14.70 -3.93
N ILE A 206 -7.26 -13.37 -4.07
CA ILE A 206 -8.45 -12.56 -3.73
C ILE A 206 -9.48 -12.62 -4.86
N ARG A 207 -10.19 -13.74 -4.95
CA ARG A 207 -11.22 -14.00 -5.96
C ARG A 207 -12.24 -15.01 -5.47
N GLU A 208 -13.36 -15.10 -6.16
CA GLU A 208 -14.33 -16.16 -5.90
C GLU A 208 -13.75 -17.55 -6.18
N PHE A 209 -14.13 -18.53 -5.37
CA PHE A 209 -13.81 -19.94 -5.60
C PHE A 209 -14.77 -20.86 -4.84
N THR A 210 -14.73 -22.15 -5.15
CA THR A 210 -15.41 -23.20 -4.39
C THR A 210 -14.36 -24.13 -3.84
N ASP A 211 -14.39 -24.36 -2.53
CA ASP A 211 -13.39 -25.18 -1.84
C ASP A 211 -13.65 -26.69 -1.99
N SER A 212 -12.77 -27.51 -1.44
CA SER A 212 -12.86 -28.97 -1.49
C SER A 212 -14.07 -29.56 -0.76
N THR A 213 -14.74 -28.79 0.09
CA THR A 213 -16.00 -29.17 0.76
C THR A 213 -17.24 -28.88 -0.08
N GLY A 214 -17.07 -28.22 -1.23
CA GLY A 214 -18.15 -27.78 -2.11
C GLY A 214 -18.78 -26.45 -1.67
N LYS A 215 -18.21 -25.76 -0.68
CA LYS A 215 -18.69 -24.45 -0.25
C LYS A 215 -18.15 -23.36 -1.17
N HIS A 216 -19.07 -22.55 -1.70
CA HIS A 216 -18.74 -21.38 -2.51
C HIS A 216 -18.40 -20.17 -1.64
N TYR A 217 -17.41 -19.41 -2.09
CA TYR A 217 -16.95 -18.15 -1.48
C TYR A 217 -16.88 -17.08 -2.57
N SER A 218 -17.53 -15.93 -2.34
CA SER A 218 -17.36 -14.74 -3.17
C SER A 218 -16.00 -14.09 -2.91
N ALA A 219 -15.54 -13.21 -3.80
CA ALA A 219 -14.32 -12.44 -3.55
C ALA A 219 -14.40 -11.60 -2.27
N LEU A 220 -15.60 -11.11 -1.92
CA LEU A 220 -15.86 -10.40 -0.68
C LEU A 220 -15.70 -11.31 0.56
N ASP A 221 -16.19 -12.55 0.50
CA ASP A 221 -16.01 -13.52 1.59
C ASP A 221 -14.53 -13.82 1.80
N VAL A 222 -13.79 -14.01 0.71
CA VAL A 222 -12.34 -14.24 0.76
C VAL A 222 -11.62 -13.05 1.39
N ALA A 223 -11.89 -11.84 0.93
CA ALA A 223 -11.30 -10.63 1.51
C ALA A 223 -11.66 -10.47 3.00
N ALA A 224 -12.90 -10.76 3.38
CA ALA A 224 -13.37 -10.68 4.77
C ALA A 224 -12.61 -11.62 5.72
N GLU A 225 -12.26 -12.83 5.27
CA GLU A 225 -11.45 -13.77 6.05
C GLU A 225 -10.00 -13.29 6.18
N TYR A 226 -9.42 -12.74 5.11
CA TYR A 226 -8.09 -12.12 5.15
C TYR A 226 -8.04 -10.92 6.10
N PHE A 227 -9.05 -10.05 6.09
CA PHE A 227 -9.15 -8.92 7.01
C PHE A 227 -9.29 -9.37 8.46
N ARG A 228 -10.16 -10.35 8.73
CA ARG A 228 -10.30 -10.94 10.08
C ARG A 228 -9.03 -11.62 10.58
N SER A 229 -8.19 -12.07 9.65
CA SER A 229 -6.90 -12.70 9.97
C SER A 229 -5.76 -11.70 10.15
N GLY A 230 -6.01 -10.39 9.96
CA GLY A 230 -5.04 -9.34 10.29
C GLY A 230 -4.56 -8.50 9.11
N ALA A 231 -4.97 -8.79 7.87
CA ALA A 231 -4.74 -7.88 6.76
C ALA A 231 -5.56 -6.59 6.95
N ASP A 232 -5.01 -5.47 6.50
CA ASP A 232 -5.69 -4.16 6.44
C ASP A 232 -6.12 -3.82 5.02
N LYS A 233 -5.39 -4.35 4.03
CA LYS A 233 -5.63 -4.14 2.60
C LYS A 233 -5.47 -5.43 1.82
N ILE A 234 -6.24 -5.56 0.75
CA ILE A 234 -6.08 -6.63 -0.24
C ILE A 234 -5.51 -6.07 -1.54
N SER A 235 -4.74 -6.88 -2.26
CA SER A 235 -4.22 -6.55 -3.57
C SER A 235 -4.78 -7.47 -4.65
N ILE A 236 -5.36 -6.86 -5.70
CA ILE A 236 -5.97 -7.53 -6.85
C ILE A 236 -5.07 -7.31 -8.06
N GLY A 237 -4.58 -8.41 -8.65
CA GLY A 237 -3.70 -8.39 -9.82
C GLY A 237 -4.42 -8.77 -11.10
N SER A 238 -4.21 -9.99 -11.60
CA SER A 238 -4.74 -10.46 -12.90
C SER A 238 -6.24 -10.25 -13.10
N ASP A 239 -7.03 -10.44 -12.05
CA ASP A 239 -8.49 -10.29 -12.10
C ASP A 239 -8.88 -8.81 -12.33
N ALA A 240 -8.08 -7.84 -11.85
CA ALA A 240 -8.30 -6.42 -12.10
C ALA A 240 -8.22 -6.08 -13.60
N VAL A 241 -7.36 -6.77 -14.35
CA VAL A 241 -7.23 -6.58 -15.80
C VAL A 241 -8.49 -7.03 -16.53
N ALA A 242 -9.01 -8.22 -16.19
CA ALA A 242 -10.25 -8.72 -16.78
C ALA A 242 -11.45 -7.83 -16.42
N ILE A 243 -11.52 -7.34 -15.18
CA ILE A 243 -12.55 -6.42 -14.73
C ILE A 243 -12.48 -5.10 -15.52
N ALA A 244 -11.28 -4.54 -15.70
CA ALA A 244 -11.08 -3.31 -16.45
C ALA A 244 -11.42 -3.47 -17.94
N GLU A 245 -11.05 -4.58 -18.58
CA GLU A 245 -11.42 -4.87 -19.98
C GLU A 245 -12.95 -4.88 -20.16
N GLU A 246 -13.70 -5.51 -19.25
CA GLU A 246 -15.17 -5.51 -19.30
C GLU A 246 -15.75 -4.11 -19.03
N TYR A 247 -15.16 -3.35 -18.09
CA TYR A 247 -15.56 -1.98 -17.83
C TYR A 247 -15.32 -1.07 -19.05
N LEU A 248 -14.16 -1.16 -19.70
CA LEU A 248 -13.80 -0.39 -20.90
C LEU A 248 -14.73 -0.73 -22.08
N LYS A 249 -15.12 -2.00 -22.21
CA LYS A 249 -16.04 -2.45 -23.25
C LYS A 249 -17.47 -1.95 -23.04
N THR A 250 -17.95 -1.94 -21.80
CA THR A 250 -19.36 -1.65 -21.48
C THR A 250 -19.61 -0.20 -21.05
N GLY A 251 -18.58 0.48 -20.56
CA GLY A 251 -18.67 1.78 -19.89
C GLY A 251 -19.45 1.74 -18.57
N LYS A 252 -19.70 0.54 -18.00
CA LYS A 252 -20.62 0.36 -16.86
C LYS A 252 -19.99 -0.46 -15.75
N LYS A 253 -20.25 0.00 -14.52
CA LYS A 253 -20.03 -0.74 -13.29
C LYS A 253 -20.90 -1.99 -13.26
N SER A 254 -20.29 -3.15 -13.00
CA SER A 254 -21.02 -4.43 -12.95
C SER A 254 -21.77 -4.61 -11.63
N GLY A 255 -21.29 -3.96 -10.56
CA GLY A 255 -21.71 -4.17 -9.18
C GLY A 255 -21.28 -5.51 -8.57
N THR A 256 -20.54 -6.33 -9.32
CA THR A 256 -20.21 -7.72 -8.96
C THR A 256 -18.73 -8.03 -9.01
N SER A 257 -17.90 -7.13 -9.53
CA SER A 257 -16.44 -7.33 -9.53
C SER A 257 -15.89 -7.28 -8.09
N SER A 258 -14.77 -7.95 -7.86
CA SER A 258 -14.09 -7.94 -6.57
C SER A 258 -13.70 -6.52 -6.12
N ILE A 259 -13.29 -5.65 -7.05
CA ILE A 259 -13.00 -4.24 -6.77
C ILE A 259 -14.24 -3.55 -6.20
N GLU A 260 -15.38 -3.67 -6.88
CA GLU A 260 -16.63 -3.00 -6.50
C GLU A 260 -17.19 -3.55 -5.18
N GLN A 261 -17.25 -4.87 -5.03
CA GLN A 261 -17.83 -5.51 -3.84
C GLN A 261 -17.01 -5.22 -2.57
N ILE A 262 -15.69 -5.31 -2.65
CA ILE A 262 -14.81 -5.11 -1.48
C ILE A 262 -14.78 -3.62 -1.11
N SER A 263 -14.62 -2.72 -2.09
CA SER A 263 -14.61 -1.28 -1.82
C SER A 263 -15.95 -0.76 -1.30
N ALA A 264 -17.08 -1.31 -1.73
CA ALA A 264 -18.40 -0.94 -1.22
C ALA A 264 -18.58 -1.26 0.28
N VAL A 265 -17.93 -2.30 0.80
CA VAL A 265 -18.06 -2.73 2.20
C VAL A 265 -16.96 -2.16 3.09
N TYR A 266 -15.71 -2.21 2.64
CA TYR A 266 -14.54 -1.83 3.44
C TYR A 266 -13.95 -0.47 3.06
N GLY A 267 -14.51 0.19 2.04
CA GLY A 267 -14.01 1.45 1.48
C GLY A 267 -12.89 1.24 0.46
N ASN A 268 -12.68 2.25 -0.40
CA ASN A 268 -11.64 2.21 -1.43
C ASN A 268 -10.25 1.95 -0.83
N GLN A 269 -9.99 2.49 0.37
CA GLN A 269 -8.72 2.35 1.07
C GLN A 269 -8.30 0.90 1.36
N ALA A 270 -9.22 -0.05 1.31
CA ALA A 270 -8.96 -1.47 1.51
C ALA A 270 -8.51 -2.20 0.23
N VAL A 271 -8.65 -1.58 -0.95
CA VAL A 271 -8.44 -2.21 -2.26
C VAL A 271 -7.25 -1.60 -2.98
N VAL A 272 -6.18 -2.40 -3.11
CA VAL A 272 -4.97 -2.10 -3.88
C VAL A 272 -5.01 -2.84 -5.21
N ILE A 273 -4.58 -2.19 -6.30
CA ILE A 273 -4.47 -2.84 -7.61
C ILE A 273 -3.01 -3.07 -7.95
N SER A 274 -2.61 -4.33 -8.11
CA SER A 274 -1.26 -4.68 -8.58
C SER A 274 -1.22 -4.64 -10.10
N VAL A 275 -0.53 -3.67 -10.66
CA VAL A 275 -0.38 -3.47 -12.11
C VAL A 275 1.00 -3.96 -12.52
N ASP A 276 1.05 -4.88 -13.48
CA ASP A 276 2.28 -5.48 -14.02
C ASP A 276 2.49 -5.07 -15.49
N PRO A 277 2.93 -3.83 -15.76
CA PRO A 277 3.16 -3.33 -17.10
C PRO A 277 4.53 -3.74 -17.66
N ARG A 278 4.58 -3.90 -18.98
CA ARG A 278 5.80 -3.99 -19.78
C ARG A 278 5.81 -2.90 -20.86
N ARG A 279 6.95 -2.24 -21.06
CA ARG A 279 7.13 -1.22 -22.08
C ARG A 279 7.05 -1.82 -23.49
N VAL A 280 6.33 -1.13 -24.36
CA VAL A 280 6.20 -1.45 -25.79
C VAL A 280 6.52 -0.21 -26.60
N TYR A 281 7.57 -0.31 -27.41
CA TYR A 281 8.06 0.78 -28.26
C TYR A 281 7.25 0.93 -29.55
N VAL A 282 7.04 2.17 -29.97
CA VAL A 282 6.37 2.53 -31.22
C VAL A 282 7.05 3.75 -31.85
N LYS A 283 7.05 3.86 -33.18
CA LYS A 283 7.74 4.98 -33.86
C LYS A 283 7.01 6.29 -33.61
N SER A 284 5.69 6.25 -33.64
CA SER A 284 4.82 7.39 -33.43
C SER A 284 3.57 7.01 -32.62
N PRO A 285 2.92 7.99 -31.96
CA PRO A 285 1.62 7.77 -31.32
C PRO A 285 0.53 7.24 -32.26
N ALA A 286 0.67 7.39 -33.57
CA ALA A 286 -0.31 6.91 -34.55
C ALA A 286 -0.22 5.39 -34.81
N ASP A 287 0.86 4.72 -34.37
CA ASP A 287 1.08 3.29 -34.62
C ASP A 287 0.32 2.38 -33.64
N THR A 288 -0.36 2.96 -32.66
CA THR A 288 -1.13 2.23 -31.64
C THR A 288 -2.32 3.06 -31.17
N PRO A 289 -3.47 2.45 -30.84
CA PRO A 289 -4.56 3.18 -30.19
C PRO A 289 -4.28 3.49 -28.71
N ARG A 290 -3.18 2.97 -28.16
CA ARG A 290 -2.84 3.04 -26.74
C ARG A 290 -2.22 4.38 -26.35
N HIS A 291 -2.25 4.69 -25.06
CA HIS A 291 -1.69 5.93 -24.53
C HIS A 291 -0.16 5.87 -24.53
N THR A 292 0.44 6.59 -25.48
CA THR A 292 1.90 6.66 -25.63
C THR A 292 2.48 7.88 -24.93
N ILE A 293 3.75 7.76 -24.55
CA ILE A 293 4.60 8.87 -24.12
C ILE A 293 5.82 8.96 -25.03
N LYS A 294 6.36 10.18 -25.16
CA LYS A 294 7.72 10.34 -25.70
C LYS A 294 8.70 9.91 -24.61
N THR A 295 9.57 8.97 -24.93
CA THR A 295 10.52 8.41 -23.95
C THR A 295 11.93 8.98 -24.13
N LYS A 296 12.63 9.14 -23.01
CA LYS A 296 14.06 9.46 -22.96
C LYS A 296 14.95 8.25 -23.30
N PHE A 297 14.38 7.05 -23.42
CA PHE A 297 15.09 5.80 -23.66
C PHE A 297 14.66 5.20 -25.00
N PRO A 298 15.28 5.60 -26.13
CA PRO A 298 14.87 5.14 -27.46
C PRO A 298 14.85 3.61 -27.58
N GLY A 299 13.87 3.11 -28.33
CA GLY A 299 13.73 1.68 -28.60
C GLY A 299 14.85 1.11 -29.47
N PRO A 300 14.93 -0.23 -29.61
CA PRO A 300 16.00 -0.91 -30.35
C PRO A 300 16.16 -0.47 -31.80
N ASN A 301 15.10 0.06 -32.43
CA ASN A 301 15.10 0.52 -33.81
C ASN A 301 14.97 2.05 -33.93
N GLY A 302 15.24 2.79 -32.86
CA GLY A 302 15.13 4.25 -32.81
C GLY A 302 13.70 4.76 -32.57
N GLU A 303 12.81 3.92 -32.05
CA GLU A 303 11.48 4.35 -31.60
C GLU A 303 11.59 5.40 -30.48
N GLU A 304 10.99 6.58 -30.67
CA GLU A 304 11.01 7.66 -29.68
C GLU A 304 9.80 7.65 -28.74
N HIS A 305 8.84 6.75 -28.96
CA HIS A 305 7.62 6.65 -28.17
C HIS A 305 7.44 5.25 -27.62
N CYS A 306 6.72 5.14 -26.50
CA CYS A 306 6.31 3.86 -25.95
C CYS A 306 4.98 3.96 -25.22
N TRP A 307 4.35 2.82 -25.02
CA TRP A 307 3.22 2.63 -24.10
C TRP A 307 3.51 1.43 -23.18
N TYR A 308 2.68 1.21 -22.17
CA TYR A 308 2.90 0.17 -21.18
C TYR A 308 1.79 -0.85 -21.22
N GLN A 309 2.08 -2.02 -21.79
CA GLN A 309 1.13 -3.12 -21.91
C GLN A 309 0.97 -3.82 -20.56
N CYS A 310 -0.27 -3.92 -20.08
CA CYS A 310 -0.57 -4.69 -18.87
C CYS A 310 -0.46 -6.19 -19.14
N THR A 311 -0.07 -6.93 -18.10
CA THR A 311 0.05 -8.39 -18.15
C THR A 311 -0.75 -9.05 -17.05
N ILE A 312 -1.01 -10.34 -17.22
CA ILE A 312 -1.63 -11.21 -16.22
C ILE A 312 -0.79 -12.47 -16.00
N LYS A 313 -1.22 -13.30 -15.04
CA LYS A 313 -0.55 -14.55 -14.65
C LYS A 313 0.90 -14.34 -14.21
N GLY A 314 1.18 -13.20 -13.57
CA GLY A 314 2.51 -12.79 -13.11
C GLY A 314 3.45 -12.52 -14.29
N GLY A 315 3.12 -11.53 -15.13
CA GLY A 315 3.99 -11.11 -16.23
C GLY A 315 3.96 -11.96 -17.50
N ARG A 316 3.36 -13.16 -17.48
CA ARG A 316 3.52 -14.18 -18.54
C ARG A 316 2.61 -13.99 -19.75
N GLU A 317 1.49 -13.30 -19.60
CA GLU A 317 0.52 -13.10 -20.68
C GLU A 317 0.19 -11.61 -20.80
N GLY A 318 0.52 -11.01 -21.95
CA GLY A 318 0.17 -9.64 -22.26
C GLY A 318 -1.30 -9.49 -22.64
N ARG A 319 -1.92 -8.40 -22.23
CA ARG A 319 -3.32 -8.06 -22.51
C ARG A 319 -3.39 -6.81 -23.39
N ASP A 320 -4.51 -6.64 -24.07
CA ASP A 320 -4.73 -5.51 -24.96
C ASP A 320 -5.36 -4.34 -24.18
N VAL A 321 -4.64 -3.90 -23.15
CA VAL A 321 -4.98 -2.78 -22.26
C VAL A 321 -3.69 -2.18 -21.72
N ASP A 322 -3.61 -0.86 -21.72
CA ASP A 322 -2.43 -0.15 -21.20
C ASP A 322 -2.55 0.16 -19.70
N ALA A 323 -1.44 0.53 -19.08
CA ALA A 323 -1.38 0.84 -17.65
C ALA A 323 -2.30 2.01 -17.23
N LEU A 324 -2.54 2.95 -18.14
CA LEU A 324 -3.38 4.12 -17.90
C LEU A 324 -4.86 3.73 -17.89
N GLU A 325 -5.29 2.99 -18.91
CA GLU A 325 -6.63 2.44 -19.04
C GLU A 325 -6.97 1.54 -17.84
N LEU A 326 -6.04 0.68 -17.43
CA LEU A 326 -6.23 -0.18 -16.26
C LEU A 326 -6.39 0.64 -14.98
N ALA A 327 -5.45 1.55 -14.69
CA ALA A 327 -5.46 2.31 -13.44
C ALA A 327 -6.72 3.19 -13.31
N THR A 328 -7.09 3.91 -14.37
CA THR A 328 -8.29 4.76 -14.39
C THR A 328 -9.59 3.96 -14.29
N SER A 329 -9.66 2.81 -14.97
CA SER A 329 -10.82 1.91 -14.86
C SER A 329 -10.97 1.38 -13.43
N CYS A 330 -9.89 0.90 -12.82
CA CYS A 330 -9.95 0.37 -11.47
C CYS A 330 -10.25 1.44 -10.42
N GLU A 331 -9.72 2.67 -10.56
CA GLU A 331 -10.11 3.81 -9.73
C GLU A 331 -11.62 4.07 -9.84
N ALA A 332 -12.16 4.14 -11.06
CA ALA A 332 -13.59 4.35 -11.28
C ALA A 332 -14.43 3.23 -10.63
N LEU A 333 -13.91 2.01 -10.54
CA LEU A 333 -14.56 0.86 -9.93
C LEU A 333 -14.45 0.81 -8.39
N GLY A 334 -13.64 1.68 -7.77
CA GLY A 334 -13.49 1.79 -6.31
C GLY A 334 -12.15 1.32 -5.75
N ALA A 335 -11.12 1.14 -6.57
CA ALA A 335 -9.77 1.00 -6.05
C ALA A 335 -9.36 2.26 -5.25
N GLY A 336 -8.54 2.08 -4.22
CA GLY A 336 -8.03 3.19 -3.40
C GLY A 336 -6.53 3.33 -3.38
N GLU A 337 -5.77 2.45 -4.06
CA GLU A 337 -4.32 2.58 -4.21
C GLU A 337 -3.84 1.74 -5.41
N ILE A 338 -2.85 2.22 -6.16
CA ILE A 338 -2.21 1.47 -7.25
C ILE A 338 -0.82 1.02 -6.79
N LEU A 339 -0.59 -0.29 -6.75
CA LEU A 339 0.74 -0.88 -6.68
C LEU A 339 1.30 -1.02 -8.10
N LEU A 340 2.15 -0.06 -8.50
CA LEU A 340 2.66 0.04 -9.86
C LEU A 340 4.02 -0.65 -9.96
N ASN A 341 4.01 -1.91 -10.36
CA ASN A 341 5.24 -2.65 -10.68
C ASN A 341 5.76 -2.22 -12.05
N CYS A 342 6.94 -2.72 -12.42
CA CYS A 342 7.48 -2.56 -13.76
C CYS A 342 8.30 -3.79 -14.12
N ILE A 343 7.79 -4.60 -15.06
CA ILE A 343 8.41 -5.87 -15.45
C ILE A 343 9.84 -5.65 -15.94
N ASP A 344 10.09 -4.59 -16.70
CA ASP A 344 11.39 -4.29 -17.29
C ASP A 344 12.43 -3.81 -16.26
N LYS A 345 11.97 -3.32 -15.11
CA LYS A 345 12.84 -2.88 -13.99
C LYS A 345 13.02 -3.93 -12.92
N ASP A 346 12.18 -4.96 -12.89
CA ASP A 346 12.21 -5.97 -11.84
C ASP A 346 13.56 -6.73 -11.78
N GLY A 347 14.09 -6.90 -10.58
CA GLY A 347 15.40 -7.51 -10.34
C GLY A 347 16.63 -6.73 -10.84
N THR A 348 16.46 -5.64 -11.59
CA THR A 348 17.60 -4.92 -12.22
C THR A 348 18.44 -4.11 -11.24
N ASN A 349 17.87 -3.73 -10.09
CA ASN A 349 18.47 -2.81 -9.12
C ASN A 349 18.95 -1.49 -9.76
N SER A 350 18.27 -1.02 -10.81
CA SER A 350 18.67 0.15 -11.62
C SER A 350 17.81 1.40 -11.42
N GLY A 351 16.91 1.38 -10.43
CA GLY A 351 15.95 2.44 -10.15
C GLY A 351 14.55 2.10 -10.67
N PHE A 352 13.57 2.86 -10.19
CA PHE A 352 12.17 2.73 -10.62
C PHE A 352 11.97 3.27 -12.05
N ASP A 353 10.87 2.93 -12.69
CA ASP A 353 10.49 3.55 -13.97
C ASP A 353 9.74 4.87 -13.74
N LEU A 354 10.48 5.98 -13.72
CA LEU A 354 9.93 7.31 -13.46
C LEU A 354 8.94 7.79 -14.53
N GLU A 355 9.12 7.36 -15.79
CA GLU A 355 8.23 7.73 -16.89
C GLU A 355 6.86 7.06 -16.72
N LEU A 356 6.85 5.77 -16.38
CA LEU A 356 5.64 5.01 -16.05
C LEU A 356 4.91 5.61 -14.85
N ILE A 357 5.64 5.88 -13.75
CA ILE A 357 5.07 6.43 -12.53
C ILE A 357 4.40 7.78 -12.80
N ASN A 358 5.10 8.68 -13.50
CA ASN A 358 4.53 9.99 -13.85
C ASN A 358 3.32 9.88 -14.78
N GLN A 359 3.36 8.96 -15.76
CA GLN A 359 2.22 8.72 -16.64
C GLN A 359 0.99 8.30 -15.83
N VAL A 360 1.10 7.28 -14.97
CA VAL A 360 -0.03 6.79 -14.17
C VAL A 360 -0.47 7.82 -13.13
N ARG A 361 0.47 8.46 -12.41
CA ARG A 361 0.15 9.49 -11.42
C ARG A 361 -0.65 10.65 -12.00
N SER A 362 -0.38 11.02 -13.25
CA SER A 362 -1.10 12.11 -13.92
C SER A 362 -2.54 11.77 -14.31
N ALA A 363 -2.92 10.49 -14.31
CA ALA A 363 -4.22 10.03 -14.75
C ALA A 363 -5.16 9.59 -13.63
N VAL A 364 -4.64 9.30 -12.42
CA VAL A 364 -5.46 8.86 -11.28
C VAL A 364 -5.36 9.82 -10.10
N SER A 365 -6.45 9.93 -9.35
CA SER A 365 -6.55 10.69 -8.10
C SER A 365 -6.28 9.84 -6.85
N ILE A 366 -6.21 8.52 -6.96
CA ILE A 366 -5.80 7.63 -5.85
C ILE A 366 -4.25 7.54 -5.71
N PRO A 367 -3.72 7.19 -4.51
CA PRO A 367 -2.29 7.02 -4.28
C PRO A 367 -1.66 5.98 -5.22
N VAL A 368 -0.40 6.21 -5.60
CA VAL A 368 0.42 5.25 -6.37
C VAL A 368 1.69 4.92 -5.60
N ILE A 369 1.93 3.62 -5.45
CA ILE A 369 3.14 3.02 -4.90
C ILE A 369 4.07 2.69 -6.07
N ALA A 370 5.28 3.25 -6.06
CA ALA A 370 6.35 2.87 -6.98
C ALA A 370 6.94 1.52 -6.58
N SER A 371 7.02 0.56 -7.51
CA SER A 371 7.56 -0.77 -7.29
C SER A 371 8.43 -1.23 -8.46
N SER A 372 9.25 -2.26 -8.22
CA SER A 372 10.26 -2.83 -9.13
C SER A 372 11.46 -1.90 -9.46
N GLY A 373 12.68 -2.40 -9.25
CA GLY A 373 13.93 -1.74 -9.68
C GLY A 373 14.76 -1.05 -8.58
N ALA A 374 14.23 -0.88 -7.37
CA ALA A 374 14.99 -0.35 -6.23
C ALA A 374 16.28 -1.15 -5.97
N GLY A 375 17.39 -0.46 -5.68
CA GLY A 375 18.73 -1.04 -5.65
C GLY A 375 19.69 -0.37 -4.66
N LYS A 376 19.47 0.93 -4.39
CA LYS A 376 20.25 1.78 -3.47
C LYS A 376 19.35 2.88 -2.90
N VAL A 377 19.80 3.57 -1.85
CA VAL A 377 19.01 4.60 -1.16
C VAL A 377 18.61 5.76 -2.08
N GLU A 378 19.45 6.10 -3.07
CA GLU A 378 19.22 7.20 -4.00
C GLU A 378 18.01 6.96 -4.90
N HIS A 379 17.67 5.70 -5.22
CA HIS A 379 16.48 5.40 -6.02
C HIS A 379 15.19 5.82 -5.30
N PHE A 380 15.20 5.86 -3.95
CA PHE A 380 14.06 6.32 -3.16
C PHE A 380 13.96 7.84 -3.14
N SER A 381 15.08 8.57 -3.02
CA SER A 381 15.03 10.04 -3.14
C SER A 381 14.63 10.45 -4.55
N GLU A 382 15.21 9.82 -5.58
CA GLU A 382 14.93 10.10 -6.99
C GLU A 382 13.43 9.93 -7.30
N VAL A 383 12.82 8.81 -6.90
CA VAL A 383 11.39 8.59 -7.18
C VAL A 383 10.48 9.58 -6.45
N PHE A 384 10.82 10.02 -5.24
CA PHE A 384 10.01 10.99 -4.50
C PHE A 384 10.25 12.45 -4.93
N GLU A 385 11.43 12.78 -5.46
CA GLU A 385 11.76 14.11 -5.97
C GLU A 385 11.27 14.32 -7.41
N GLU A 386 11.34 13.28 -8.25
CA GLU A 386 11.02 13.38 -9.69
C GLU A 386 9.62 12.90 -10.07
N THR A 387 8.85 12.38 -9.10
CA THR A 387 7.50 11.88 -9.37
C THR A 387 6.48 12.24 -8.29
N GLY A 388 5.20 12.05 -8.61
CA GLY A 388 4.10 12.17 -7.66
C GLY A 388 3.88 10.94 -6.76
N ALA A 389 4.79 9.96 -6.72
CA ALA A 389 4.63 8.76 -5.89
C ALA A 389 4.57 9.10 -4.40
N GLU A 390 3.67 8.42 -3.68
CA GLU A 390 3.45 8.63 -2.24
C GLU A 390 4.12 7.55 -1.40
N ALA A 391 4.42 6.42 -2.03
CA ALA A 391 5.12 5.30 -1.42
C ALA A 391 6.07 4.65 -2.42
N ALA A 392 7.10 4.01 -1.89
CA ALA A 392 8.03 3.19 -2.64
C ALA A 392 8.14 1.82 -1.96
N LEU A 393 7.99 0.78 -2.76
CA LEU A 393 8.05 -0.61 -2.33
C LEU A 393 9.35 -1.24 -2.82
N ALA A 394 10.01 -1.97 -1.93
CA ALA A 394 11.11 -2.83 -2.30
C ALA A 394 11.00 -4.19 -1.61
N ALA A 395 11.48 -5.22 -2.30
CA ALA A 395 11.53 -6.59 -1.81
C ALA A 395 12.99 -7.02 -1.65
N GLY A 396 13.66 -7.43 -2.73
CA GLY A 396 14.93 -8.15 -2.68
C GLY A 396 16.04 -7.48 -1.85
N ILE A 397 16.22 -6.16 -1.99
CA ILE A 397 17.27 -5.42 -1.27
C ILE A 397 17.08 -5.40 0.25
N PHE A 398 15.83 -5.44 0.73
CA PHE A 398 15.50 -5.51 2.15
C PHE A 398 15.64 -6.94 2.68
N HIS A 399 15.26 -7.95 1.89
CA HIS A 399 15.43 -9.35 2.27
C HIS A 399 16.91 -9.67 2.54
N ARG A 400 17.77 -9.26 1.60
CA ARG A 400 19.21 -9.52 1.59
C ARG A 400 20.01 -8.56 2.48
N GLN A 401 19.35 -7.58 3.11
CA GLN A 401 19.98 -6.53 3.92
C GLN A 401 21.08 -5.75 3.16
N GLU A 402 20.97 -5.68 1.84
CA GLU A 402 21.89 -4.90 0.99
C GLU A 402 21.68 -3.40 1.20
N VAL A 403 20.42 -3.01 1.43
CA VAL A 403 20.03 -1.63 1.72
C VAL A 403 19.08 -1.66 2.92
N PRO A 404 19.52 -1.32 4.14
CA PRO A 404 18.65 -1.29 5.30
C PRO A 404 17.52 -0.25 5.15
N ILE A 405 16.31 -0.57 5.63
CA ILE A 405 15.16 0.36 5.61
C ILE A 405 15.49 1.66 6.37
N SER A 406 16.17 1.53 7.50
CA SER A 406 16.64 2.68 8.30
C SER A 406 17.61 3.59 7.54
N ALA A 407 18.46 3.01 6.67
CA ALA A 407 19.38 3.78 5.82
C ALA A 407 18.63 4.53 4.73
N VAL A 408 17.59 3.93 4.12
CA VAL A 408 16.69 4.64 3.19
C VAL A 408 16.06 5.83 3.89
N LYS A 409 15.47 5.64 5.07
CA LYS A 409 14.83 6.73 5.82
C LYS A 409 15.81 7.82 6.25
N ALA A 410 17.02 7.45 6.67
CA ALA A 410 18.05 8.42 7.02
C ALA A 410 18.44 9.29 5.82
N HIS A 411 18.70 8.67 4.66
CA HIS A 411 18.99 9.37 3.41
C HIS A 411 17.86 10.32 2.99
N LEU A 412 16.60 9.87 3.08
CA LEU A 412 15.44 10.70 2.77
C LEU A 412 15.34 11.92 3.69
N ARG A 413 15.59 11.76 5.00
CA ARG A 413 15.64 12.89 5.94
C ARG A 413 16.76 13.87 5.64
N GLU A 414 17.95 13.38 5.25
CA GLU A 414 19.06 14.23 4.81
C GLU A 414 18.72 15.05 3.57
N LYS A 415 17.86 14.51 2.69
CA LYS A 415 17.28 15.20 1.53
C LYS A 415 16.10 16.13 1.86
N GLY A 416 15.68 16.19 3.13
CA GLY A 416 14.52 16.97 3.55
C GLY A 416 13.17 16.36 3.12
N ILE A 417 13.16 15.08 2.74
CA ILE A 417 11.95 14.33 2.42
C ILE A 417 11.36 13.78 3.71
N GLU A 418 10.07 14.06 3.92
CA GLU A 418 9.34 13.69 5.12
C GLU A 418 9.24 12.16 5.25
N THR A 419 9.69 11.60 6.36
CA THR A 419 9.59 10.16 6.69
C THR A 419 9.02 9.97 8.09
N ARG A 420 8.50 8.78 8.41
CA ARG A 420 8.22 8.37 9.79
C ARG A 420 9.49 8.02 10.55
#